data_AF-A0A357Y6X9-F1
#
_entry.id   AF-A0A357Y6X9-F1
#
_cell.length_a   1.000
_cell.length_b   1.000
_cell.length_c   1.000
_cell.angle_alpha   90.00
_cell.angle_beta   90.00
_cell.angle_gamma   90.00
#
_symmetry.space_group_name_H-M   'P 1'
#
loop_
_entity.id
_entity.type
_entity.pdbx_description
1 polymer ?
#
loop_
_entity_poly.entity_id
_entity_poly.type
_entity_poly.pdbx_seq_one_letter_code
_entity_poly.pdbx_strand_id
1 'polypeptide(L)'
;MSKKIKALLVLLVLVLAAAGASAYAYQAERTPEYALEQLGMAVTKRDGDAVARYVNIDSVVTQAYDESTQLLAQDIVHLHQLYPKDWFFRHDTAFMKDYIAGRRDDDLVFIHRCLEFCGDENLTPIGLRDGQAKWLSDEAVKFRDNYTVRIDDIRTQGKTAEAVLVFTGKDTDYGRLVPELTAKVELTQQNDGHWQIQRFTNVSDMFYPFVKGIEDYWTLQGWQ
;
A
#
# COMPACT_ATOMS: atom_id res chain seq x y z
N MET A 1 -39.01 -17.14 44.01
CA MET A 1 -38.11 -16.06 43.55
C MET A 1 -38.93 -14.81 43.23
N SER A 2 -38.66 -13.67 43.88
CA SER A 2 -39.48 -12.46 43.71
C SER A 2 -39.29 -11.85 42.31
N LYS A 3 -40.30 -11.11 41.80
CA LYS A 3 -40.19 -10.36 40.51
C LYS A 3 -38.95 -9.47 40.46
N LYS A 4 -38.55 -8.89 41.61
CA LYS A 4 -37.35 -8.04 41.72
C LYS A 4 -36.05 -8.83 41.51
N ILE A 5 -35.94 -10.04 42.05
CA ILE A 5 -34.77 -10.91 41.85
C ILE A 5 -34.67 -11.38 40.39
N LYS A 6 -35.80 -11.70 39.75
CA LYS A 6 -35.82 -12.04 38.31
C LYS A 6 -35.35 -10.87 37.44
N ALA A 7 -35.82 -9.64 37.71
CA ALA A 7 -35.40 -8.45 36.99
C ALA A 7 -33.90 -8.17 37.17
N LEU A 8 -33.37 -8.35 38.39
CA LEU A 8 -31.94 -8.16 38.68
C LEU A 8 -31.07 -9.20 37.94
N LEU A 9 -31.51 -10.46 37.88
CA LEU A 9 -30.81 -11.51 37.13
C LEU A 9 -30.82 -11.26 35.62
N VAL A 10 -31.94 -10.79 35.07
CA VAL A 10 -32.03 -10.41 33.65
C VAL A 10 -31.09 -9.24 33.35
N LEU A 11 -31.06 -8.21 34.21
CA LEU A 11 -30.14 -7.09 34.06
C LEU A 11 -28.67 -7.54 34.13
N LEU A 12 -28.34 -8.43 35.06
CA LEU A 12 -26.99 -8.99 35.18
C LEU A 12 -26.57 -9.74 33.90
N VAL A 13 -27.46 -10.57 33.34
CA VAL A 13 -27.20 -11.28 32.09
C VAL A 13 -26.98 -10.31 30.92
N LEU A 14 -27.78 -9.24 30.83
CA LEU A 14 -27.61 -8.21 29.80
C LEU A 14 -26.27 -7.46 29.92
N VAL A 15 -25.86 -7.11 31.14
CA VAL A 15 -24.56 -6.46 31.39
C VAL A 15 -23.40 -7.38 31.02
N LEU A 16 -23.48 -8.67 31.38
CA LEU A 16 -22.46 -9.66 31.02
C LEU A 16 -22.40 -9.89 29.51
N ALA A 17 -23.55 -9.96 28.83
CA ALA A 17 -23.60 -10.09 27.38
C ALA A 17 -23.01 -8.86 26.67
N ALA A 18 -23.34 -7.65 27.14
CA ALA A 18 -22.77 -6.41 26.61
C ALA A 18 -21.24 -6.35 26.84
N ALA A 19 -20.77 -6.67 28.05
CA ALA A 19 -19.35 -6.71 28.36
C ALA A 19 -18.60 -7.75 27.52
N GLY A 20 -19.18 -8.94 27.33
CA GLY A 20 -18.62 -9.98 26.47
C GLY A 20 -18.55 -9.57 25.00
N ALA A 21 -19.62 -8.95 24.48
CA ALA A 21 -19.64 -8.41 23.12
C ALA A 21 -18.60 -7.29 22.93
N SER A 22 -18.47 -6.39 23.89
CA SER A 22 -17.46 -5.32 23.85
C SER A 22 -16.03 -5.86 23.93
N ALA A 23 -15.76 -6.85 24.79
CA ALA A 23 -14.44 -7.48 24.87
C ALA A 23 -14.09 -8.25 23.60
N TYR A 24 -15.07 -8.93 22.99
CA TYR A 24 -14.90 -9.62 21.72
C TYR A 24 -14.61 -8.65 20.58
N ALA A 25 -15.40 -7.58 20.44
CA ALA A 25 -15.16 -6.54 19.45
C ALA A 25 -13.78 -5.90 19.63
N TYR A 26 -13.41 -5.56 20.86
CA TYR A 26 -12.10 -5.02 21.20
C TYR A 26 -10.95 -5.96 20.80
N GLN A 27 -11.11 -7.27 20.98
CA GLN A 27 -10.10 -8.25 20.59
C GLN A 27 -10.06 -8.47 19.07
N ALA A 28 -11.22 -8.47 18.40
CA ALA A 28 -11.32 -8.63 16.96
C ALA A 28 -10.62 -7.49 16.21
N GLU A 29 -10.74 -6.26 16.71
CA GLU A 29 -10.06 -5.06 16.20
C GLU A 29 -8.52 -5.10 16.33
N ARG A 30 -7.97 -6.05 17.10
CA ARG A 30 -6.53 -6.16 17.43
C ARG A 30 -5.84 -7.30 16.70
N THR A 31 -6.32 -7.60 15.50
CA THR A 31 -5.78 -8.63 14.62
C THR A 31 -5.16 -8.01 13.36
N PRO A 32 -4.10 -8.61 12.78
CA PRO A 32 -3.56 -8.16 11.51
C PRO A 32 -4.59 -8.29 10.36
N GLU A 33 -5.46 -9.31 10.41
CA GLU A 33 -6.60 -9.49 9.49
C GLU A 33 -7.48 -8.23 9.45
N TYR A 34 -7.92 -7.78 10.64
CA TYR A 34 -8.77 -6.61 10.77
C TYR A 34 -8.08 -5.35 10.24
N ALA A 35 -6.80 -5.16 10.55
CA ALA A 35 -6.04 -4.01 10.07
C ALA A 35 -5.97 -3.97 8.54
N LEU A 36 -5.73 -5.12 7.88
CA LEU A 36 -5.68 -5.20 6.41
C LEU A 36 -7.06 -4.98 5.78
N GLU A 37 -8.14 -5.48 6.40
CA GLU A 37 -9.51 -5.21 5.94
C GLU A 37 -9.84 -3.71 6.03
N GLN A 38 -9.56 -3.08 7.18
CA GLN A 38 -9.78 -1.66 7.37
C GLN A 38 -8.92 -0.80 6.44
N LEU A 39 -7.67 -1.21 6.18
CA LEU A 39 -6.82 -0.57 5.18
C LEU A 39 -7.46 -0.62 3.79
N GLY A 40 -7.96 -1.78 3.35
CA GLY A 40 -8.65 -1.90 2.07
C GLY A 40 -9.87 -0.99 1.97
N MET A 41 -10.65 -0.88 3.05
CA MET A 41 -11.77 0.06 3.13
C MET A 41 -11.31 1.52 3.06
N ALA A 42 -10.23 1.89 3.76
CA ALA A 42 -9.68 3.24 3.78
C ALA A 42 -9.15 3.66 2.41
N VAL A 43 -8.41 2.79 1.72
CA VAL A 43 -7.93 3.02 0.35
C VAL A 43 -9.09 3.19 -0.63
N THR A 44 -10.15 2.39 -0.49
CA THR A 44 -11.36 2.50 -1.34
C THR A 44 -12.06 3.83 -1.12
N LYS A 45 -12.18 4.27 0.13
CA LYS A 45 -12.83 5.52 0.52
C LYS A 45 -11.97 6.76 0.31
N ARG A 46 -10.69 6.59 -0.07
CA ARG A 46 -9.70 7.68 -0.15
C ARG A 46 -9.63 8.44 1.17
N ASP A 47 -9.49 7.70 2.27
CA ASP A 47 -9.36 8.26 3.61
C ASP A 47 -7.90 8.15 4.06
N GLY A 48 -7.12 9.22 3.79
CA GLY A 48 -5.69 9.26 4.08
C GLY A 48 -5.35 9.05 5.56
N ASP A 49 -6.16 9.61 6.47
CA ASP A 49 -5.97 9.45 7.91
C ASP A 49 -6.20 8.00 8.35
N ALA A 50 -7.24 7.36 7.81
CA ALA A 50 -7.48 5.94 8.06
C ALA A 50 -6.41 5.05 7.44
N VAL A 51 -5.85 5.39 6.27
CA VAL A 51 -4.70 4.68 5.68
C VAL A 51 -3.48 4.79 6.60
N ALA A 52 -3.14 6.01 7.05
CA ALA A 52 -2.00 6.26 7.94
C ALA A 52 -2.15 5.55 9.30
N ARG A 53 -3.38 5.21 9.71
CA ARG A 53 -3.62 4.37 10.89
C ARG A 53 -3.17 2.93 10.72
N TYR A 54 -3.22 2.36 9.51
CA TYR A 54 -2.90 0.94 9.26
C TYR A 54 -1.63 0.72 8.44
N VAL A 55 -0.98 1.80 7.99
CA VAL A 55 0.28 1.76 7.25
C VAL A 55 1.19 2.84 7.80
N ASN A 56 2.41 2.46 8.16
CA ASN A 56 3.50 3.40 8.36
C ASN A 56 4.00 3.86 6.98
N ILE A 57 3.33 4.87 6.42
CA ILE A 57 3.55 5.34 5.05
C ILE A 57 5.02 5.72 4.82
N ASP A 58 5.60 6.50 5.73
CA ASP A 58 7.00 6.95 5.64
C ASP A 58 7.96 5.76 5.55
N SER A 59 7.79 4.77 6.42
CA SER A 59 8.63 3.56 6.43
C SER A 59 8.46 2.74 5.14
N VAL A 60 7.22 2.52 4.71
CA VAL A 60 6.91 1.72 3.52
C VAL A 60 7.47 2.38 2.26
N VAL A 61 7.20 3.68 2.07
CA VAL A 61 7.63 4.45 0.90
C VAL A 61 9.15 4.52 0.85
N THR A 62 9.79 4.88 1.97
CA THR A 62 11.25 5.05 2.01
C THR A 62 11.96 3.74 1.69
N GLN A 63 11.56 2.62 2.32
CA GLN A 63 12.21 1.33 2.09
C GLN A 63 11.95 0.80 0.68
N ALA A 64 10.71 0.89 0.19
CA ALA A 64 10.38 0.44 -1.16
C ALA A 64 11.12 1.26 -2.22
N TYR A 65 11.24 2.58 -2.03
CA TYR A 65 12.02 3.46 -2.91
C TYR A 65 13.51 3.07 -2.90
N ASP A 66 14.12 2.94 -1.73
CA ASP A 66 15.54 2.63 -1.61
C ASP A 66 15.87 1.26 -2.23
N GLU A 67 15.06 0.24 -1.96
CA GLU A 67 15.28 -1.11 -2.49
C GLU A 67 15.04 -1.17 -4.01
N SER A 68 13.94 -0.60 -4.51
CA SER A 68 13.62 -0.63 -5.95
C SER A 68 14.60 0.20 -6.78
N THR A 69 15.05 1.35 -6.29
CA THR A 69 16.03 2.17 -7.01
C THR A 69 17.44 1.59 -6.94
N GLN A 70 17.79 0.88 -5.86
CA GLN A 70 19.00 0.07 -5.82
C GLN A 70 18.99 -1.01 -6.90
N LEU A 71 17.88 -1.76 -7.02
CA LEU A 71 17.70 -2.78 -8.07
C LEU A 71 17.77 -2.15 -9.47
N LEU A 72 17.10 -1.01 -9.67
CA LEU A 72 17.14 -0.26 -10.93
C LEU A 72 18.57 0.10 -11.35
N ALA A 73 19.39 0.62 -10.43
CA ALA A 73 20.77 0.97 -10.74
C ALA A 73 21.65 -0.27 -11.02
N GLN A 74 21.43 -1.35 -10.27
CA GLN A 74 22.14 -2.62 -10.44
C GLN A 74 21.84 -3.24 -11.82
N ASP A 75 20.57 -3.21 -12.22
CA ASP A 75 20.10 -3.93 -13.41
C ASP A 75 19.98 -3.03 -14.65
N ILE A 76 20.39 -1.77 -14.59
CA ILE A 76 20.20 -0.80 -15.68
C ILE A 76 20.70 -1.29 -17.05
N VAL A 77 21.84 -1.98 -17.09
CA VAL A 77 22.41 -2.55 -18.32
C VAL A 77 21.54 -3.66 -18.89
N HIS A 78 20.94 -4.48 -18.01
CA HIS A 78 20.01 -5.51 -18.42
C HIS A 78 18.67 -4.92 -18.87
N LEU A 79 18.15 -3.93 -18.15
CA LEU A 79 16.94 -3.20 -18.52
C LEU A 79 17.08 -2.51 -19.89
N HIS A 80 18.26 -1.97 -20.20
CA HIS A 80 18.56 -1.45 -21.53
C HIS A 80 18.43 -2.51 -22.64
N GLN A 81 18.85 -3.74 -22.37
CA GLN A 81 18.73 -4.84 -23.34
C GLN A 81 17.27 -5.26 -23.54
N LEU A 82 16.47 -5.24 -22.47
CA LEU A 82 15.04 -5.56 -22.53
C LEU A 82 14.24 -4.46 -23.24
N TYR A 83 14.55 -3.20 -22.96
CA TYR A 83 13.82 -2.03 -23.43
C TYR A 83 14.77 -1.01 -24.12
N PRO A 84 15.38 -1.36 -25.26
CA PRO A 84 16.42 -0.55 -25.89
C PRO A 84 15.92 0.80 -26.43
N LYS A 85 14.60 0.94 -26.62
CA LYS A 85 13.99 2.17 -27.11
C LYS A 85 13.85 3.20 -26.00
N ASP A 86 13.63 2.78 -24.76
CA ASP A 86 13.56 3.70 -23.64
C ASP A 86 14.92 4.38 -23.47
N TRP A 87 14.88 5.72 -23.42
CA TRP A 87 16.05 6.54 -23.27
C TRP A 87 16.56 6.51 -21.83
N PHE A 88 15.67 6.31 -20.84
CA PHE A 88 16.04 6.29 -19.42
C PHE A 88 16.98 5.13 -19.09
N PHE A 89 16.81 3.97 -19.74
CA PHE A 89 17.71 2.83 -19.55
C PHE A 89 19.03 2.93 -20.32
N ARG A 90 19.32 4.00 -21.07
CA ARG A 90 20.58 4.13 -21.83
C ARG A 90 21.78 4.57 -21.00
N HIS A 91 21.61 4.66 -19.69
CA HIS A 91 22.64 5.11 -18.76
C HIS A 91 23.40 3.93 -18.14
N ASP A 92 24.63 4.19 -17.68
CA ASP A 92 25.41 3.20 -16.94
C ASP A 92 25.08 3.17 -15.44
N THR A 93 25.52 2.11 -14.76
CA THR A 93 25.27 1.89 -13.32
C THR A 93 25.85 3.02 -12.45
N ALA A 94 26.98 3.63 -12.81
CA ALA A 94 27.58 4.67 -11.99
C ALA A 94 26.75 5.96 -12.07
N PHE A 95 26.37 6.36 -13.28
CA PHE A 95 25.45 7.47 -13.50
C PHE A 95 24.14 7.26 -12.75
N MET A 96 23.53 6.07 -12.85
CA MET A 96 22.25 5.81 -12.20
C MET A 96 22.33 5.94 -10.68
N LYS A 97 23.41 5.44 -10.05
CA LYS A 97 23.62 5.58 -8.60
C LYS A 97 23.69 7.05 -8.19
N ASP A 98 24.48 7.85 -8.90
CA ASP A 98 24.64 9.28 -8.60
C ASP A 98 23.32 10.05 -8.85
N TYR A 99 22.62 9.74 -9.95
CA TYR A 99 21.34 10.33 -10.30
C TYR A 99 20.26 10.06 -9.23
N ILE A 100 20.12 8.80 -8.80
CA ILE A 100 19.16 8.39 -7.77
C ILE A 100 19.50 9.07 -6.43
N ALA A 101 20.78 9.07 -6.03
CA ALA A 101 21.22 9.70 -4.79
C ALA A 101 20.90 11.20 -4.76
N GLY A 102 21.12 11.91 -5.87
CA GLY A 102 20.83 13.34 -5.99
C GLY A 102 19.34 13.70 -5.99
N ARG A 103 18.46 12.73 -6.25
CA ARG A 103 17.00 12.94 -6.35
C ARG A 103 16.19 12.40 -5.20
N ARG A 104 16.75 11.48 -4.42
CA ARG A 104 16.05 10.71 -3.39
C ARG A 104 15.11 11.56 -2.54
N ASP A 105 15.58 12.66 -1.96
CA ASP A 105 14.77 13.48 -1.07
C ASP A 105 13.62 14.18 -1.80
N ASP A 106 13.89 14.71 -3.00
CA ASP A 106 12.88 15.35 -3.85
C ASP A 106 11.82 14.32 -4.32
N ASP A 107 12.24 13.10 -4.64
CA ASP A 107 11.36 12.02 -5.09
C ASP A 107 10.49 11.48 -3.95
N LEU A 108 11.04 11.32 -2.73
CA LEU A 108 10.26 10.95 -1.55
C LEU A 108 9.20 12.02 -1.24
N VAL A 109 9.57 13.31 -1.23
CA VAL A 109 8.61 14.42 -1.05
C VAL A 109 7.51 14.36 -2.11
N PHE A 110 7.88 14.10 -3.37
CA PHE A 110 6.91 13.99 -4.46
C PHE A 110 5.96 12.79 -4.27
N ILE A 111 6.47 11.61 -3.89
CA ILE A 111 5.63 10.42 -3.63
C ILE A 111 4.66 10.68 -2.48
N HIS A 112 5.13 11.27 -1.37
CA HIS A 112 4.26 11.65 -0.26
C HIS A 112 3.15 12.59 -0.71
N ARG A 113 3.49 13.61 -1.52
CA ARG A 113 2.50 14.54 -2.06
C ARG A 113 1.46 13.87 -2.97
N CYS A 114 1.86 12.86 -3.75
CA CYS A 114 0.92 12.06 -4.54
C CYS A 114 -0.04 11.27 -3.64
N LEU A 115 0.47 10.67 -2.56
CA LEU A 115 -0.33 9.91 -1.60
C LEU A 115 -1.31 10.79 -0.82
N GLU A 116 -0.94 12.03 -0.49
CA GLU A 116 -1.84 13.02 0.10
C GLU A 116 -3.04 13.29 -0.83
N PHE A 117 -2.80 13.56 -2.11
CA PHE A 117 -3.90 13.72 -3.08
C PHE A 117 -4.72 12.44 -3.29
N CYS A 118 -4.12 11.26 -3.14
CA CYS A 118 -4.88 10.00 -3.18
C CYS A 118 -5.83 9.89 -1.99
N GLY A 119 -5.40 10.35 -0.81
CA GLY A 119 -6.12 10.25 0.46
C GLY A 119 -7.03 11.44 0.81
N ASP A 120 -7.05 12.50 0.02
CA ASP A 120 -7.99 13.62 0.18
C ASP A 120 -8.38 14.23 -1.17
N GLU A 121 -9.63 13.99 -1.59
CA GLU A 121 -10.19 14.53 -2.83
C GLU A 121 -10.39 16.05 -2.82
N ASN A 122 -10.48 16.66 -1.63
CA ASN A 122 -10.75 18.08 -1.49
C ASN A 122 -9.47 18.92 -1.55
N LEU A 123 -8.31 18.27 -1.50
CA LEU A 123 -7.02 18.94 -1.54
C LEU A 123 -6.79 19.56 -2.91
N THR A 124 -6.66 20.89 -2.93
CA THR A 124 -6.46 21.65 -4.18
C THR A 124 -4.96 21.74 -4.50
N PRO A 125 -4.52 21.36 -5.72
CA PRO A 125 -3.12 21.47 -6.11
C PRO A 125 -2.69 22.92 -6.30
N ILE A 126 -1.52 23.29 -5.75
CA ILE A 126 -0.96 24.64 -5.85
C ILE A 126 0.38 24.60 -6.60
N GLY A 127 0.37 25.11 -7.83
CA GLY A 127 1.57 25.20 -8.67
C GLY A 127 1.87 23.92 -9.46
N LEU A 128 3.00 23.93 -10.17
CA LEU A 128 3.33 22.88 -11.14
C LEU A 128 3.60 21.51 -10.50
N ARG A 129 4.42 21.47 -9.44
CA ARG A 129 4.78 20.21 -8.75
C ARG A 129 3.53 19.53 -8.16
N ASP A 130 2.64 20.29 -7.56
CA ASP A 130 1.35 19.76 -7.08
C ASP A 130 0.44 19.30 -8.21
N GLY A 131 0.40 20.02 -9.33
CA GLY A 131 -0.35 19.59 -10.51
C GLY A 131 0.13 18.24 -11.04
N GLN A 132 1.45 18.01 -11.07
CA GLN A 132 2.05 16.73 -11.43
C GLN A 132 1.72 15.63 -10.42
N ALA A 133 1.82 15.93 -9.12
CA ALA A 133 1.51 14.97 -8.06
C ALA A 133 0.02 14.59 -8.07
N LYS A 134 -0.86 15.57 -8.31
CA LYS A 134 -2.30 15.34 -8.46
C LYS A 134 -2.62 14.51 -9.68
N TRP A 135 -1.97 14.77 -10.82
CA TRP A 135 -2.13 13.94 -12.01
C TRP A 135 -1.70 12.48 -11.74
N LEU A 136 -0.56 12.27 -11.09
CA LEU A 136 -0.10 10.91 -10.76
C LEU A 136 -1.03 10.23 -9.75
N SER A 137 -1.57 10.98 -8.80
CA SER A 137 -2.61 10.51 -7.88
C SER A 137 -3.87 10.05 -8.62
N ASP A 138 -4.33 10.81 -9.62
CA ASP A 138 -5.49 10.42 -10.44
C ASP A 138 -5.20 9.16 -11.26
N GLU A 139 -3.98 8.96 -11.75
CA GLU A 139 -3.56 7.70 -12.36
C GLU A 139 -3.56 6.54 -11.35
N ALA A 140 -3.03 6.75 -10.14
CA ALA A 140 -3.04 5.73 -9.08
C ALA A 140 -4.47 5.29 -8.71
N VAL A 141 -5.44 6.21 -8.74
CA VAL A 141 -6.87 5.90 -8.56
C VAL A 141 -7.39 4.98 -9.66
N LYS A 142 -7.00 5.21 -10.93
CA LYS A 142 -7.37 4.31 -12.03
C LYS A 142 -6.77 2.93 -11.85
N PHE A 143 -5.50 2.82 -11.41
CA PHE A 143 -4.92 1.53 -11.05
C PHE A 143 -5.73 0.85 -9.94
N ARG A 144 -6.01 1.52 -8.83
CA ARG A 144 -6.85 0.95 -7.75
C ARG A 144 -8.19 0.42 -8.28
N ASP A 145 -8.89 1.18 -9.11
CA ASP A 145 -10.21 0.81 -9.61
C ASP A 145 -10.20 -0.36 -10.61
N ASN A 146 -9.03 -0.66 -11.19
CA ASN A 146 -8.85 -1.72 -12.18
C ASN A 146 -8.22 -3.00 -11.61
N TYR A 147 -8.01 -3.07 -10.30
CA TYR A 147 -7.41 -4.22 -9.63
C TYR A 147 -8.30 -4.69 -8.48
N THR A 148 -8.17 -5.97 -8.14
CA THR A 148 -8.75 -6.56 -6.92
C THR A 148 -7.63 -7.07 -6.05
N VAL A 149 -7.79 -6.97 -4.74
CA VAL A 149 -6.80 -7.46 -3.78
C VAL A 149 -7.44 -8.52 -2.90
N ARG A 150 -6.70 -9.61 -2.65
CA ARG A 150 -7.09 -10.64 -1.70
C ARG A 150 -5.93 -10.91 -0.76
N ILE A 151 -6.26 -11.11 0.52
CA ILE A 151 -5.33 -11.65 1.51
C ILE A 151 -5.25 -13.16 1.29
N ASP A 152 -4.05 -13.67 1.00
CA ASP A 152 -3.82 -15.09 0.74
C ASP A 152 -3.41 -15.86 1.99
N ASP A 153 -2.48 -15.30 2.77
CA ASP A 153 -1.98 -15.90 4.01
C ASP A 153 -1.64 -14.79 5.01
N ILE A 154 -1.78 -15.08 6.30
CA ILE A 154 -1.30 -14.24 7.40
C ILE A 154 -0.66 -15.14 8.45
N ARG A 155 0.58 -14.81 8.83
CA ARG A 155 1.35 -15.53 9.84
C ARG A 155 1.76 -14.60 10.94
N THR A 156 1.11 -14.73 12.09
CA THR A 156 1.37 -13.92 13.28
C THR A 156 2.39 -14.59 14.20
N GLN A 157 3.39 -13.83 14.64
CA GLN A 157 4.42 -14.25 15.59
C GLN A 157 4.59 -13.20 16.68
N GLY A 158 3.84 -13.35 17.77
CA GLY A 158 3.86 -12.38 18.87
C GLY A 158 3.30 -11.02 18.43
N LYS A 159 4.15 -10.00 18.37
CA LYS A 159 3.78 -8.62 17.96
C LYS A 159 4.12 -8.29 16.52
N THR A 160 4.57 -9.26 15.74
CA THR A 160 4.81 -9.12 14.30
C THR A 160 3.93 -10.09 13.52
N ALA A 161 3.64 -9.76 12.27
CA ALA A 161 2.95 -10.64 11.35
C ALA A 161 3.49 -10.44 9.93
N GLU A 162 3.49 -11.51 9.13
CA GLU A 162 3.72 -11.42 7.69
C GLU A 162 2.39 -11.73 6.99
N ALA A 163 2.02 -10.90 6.02
CA ALA A 163 0.84 -11.13 5.19
C ALA A 163 1.21 -11.21 3.71
N VAL A 164 0.52 -12.09 2.99
CA VAL A 164 0.62 -12.23 1.54
C VAL A 164 -0.62 -11.63 0.90
N LEU A 165 -0.42 -10.61 0.07
CA LEU A 165 -1.44 -9.91 -0.68
C LEU A 165 -1.32 -10.26 -2.15
N VAL A 166 -2.39 -10.74 -2.76
CA VAL A 166 -2.46 -11.05 -4.19
C VAL A 166 -3.31 -9.99 -4.86
N PHE A 167 -2.70 -9.25 -5.79
CA PHE A 167 -3.35 -8.29 -6.65
C PHE A 167 -3.64 -8.96 -7.98
N THR A 168 -4.87 -8.85 -8.45
CA THR A 168 -5.30 -9.36 -9.76
C THR A 168 -5.88 -8.22 -10.56
N GLY A 169 -5.32 -7.99 -11.74
CA GLY A 169 -5.83 -7.03 -12.70
C GLY A 169 -7.16 -7.47 -13.30
N LYS A 170 -8.10 -6.53 -13.46
CA LYS A 170 -9.34 -6.76 -14.20
C LYS A 170 -9.04 -6.85 -15.69
N ASP A 171 -10.02 -7.34 -16.47
CA ASP A 171 -9.90 -7.36 -17.92
C ASP A 171 -10.13 -5.98 -18.54
N THR A 172 -9.20 -5.06 -18.28
CA THR A 172 -9.18 -3.66 -18.72
C THR A 172 -7.77 -3.28 -19.14
N ASP A 173 -7.60 -2.15 -19.84
CA ASP A 173 -6.28 -1.70 -20.29
C ASP A 173 -5.32 -1.52 -19.10
N TYR A 174 -5.79 -0.93 -17.99
CA TYR A 174 -4.99 -0.79 -16.76
C TYR A 174 -4.74 -2.11 -16.05
N GLY A 175 -5.74 -3.00 -15.97
CA GLY A 175 -5.60 -4.28 -15.29
C GLY A 175 -4.67 -5.25 -16.01
N ARG A 176 -4.50 -5.12 -17.33
CA ARG A 176 -3.58 -5.94 -18.13
C ARG A 176 -2.11 -5.52 -18.03
N LEU A 177 -1.80 -4.34 -17.45
CA LEU A 177 -0.43 -3.85 -17.28
C LEU A 177 0.38 -4.76 -16.34
N VAL A 178 -0.21 -5.15 -15.22
CA VAL A 178 0.34 -6.13 -14.27
C VAL A 178 -0.77 -7.13 -13.91
N PRO A 179 -1.03 -8.16 -14.75
CA PRO A 179 -2.20 -9.01 -14.60
C PRO A 179 -2.31 -9.71 -13.24
N GLU A 180 -1.17 -10.05 -12.65
CA GLU A 180 -1.08 -10.60 -11.31
C GLU A 180 0.20 -10.12 -10.62
N LEU A 181 0.11 -9.78 -9.33
CA LEU A 181 1.24 -9.39 -8.50
C LEU A 181 1.06 -9.92 -7.09
N THR A 182 2.10 -10.54 -6.53
CA THR A 182 2.12 -10.96 -5.13
C THR A 182 3.00 -10.00 -4.33
N ALA A 183 2.42 -9.34 -3.34
CA ALA A 183 3.15 -8.51 -2.39
C ALA A 183 3.15 -9.17 -1.01
N LYS A 184 4.32 -9.22 -0.36
CA LYS A 184 4.47 -9.65 1.02
C LYS A 184 4.75 -8.43 1.87
N VAL A 185 4.02 -8.30 2.97
CA VAL A 185 4.13 -7.16 3.89
C VAL A 185 4.38 -7.64 5.30
N GLU A 186 5.22 -6.91 6.03
CA GLU A 186 5.43 -7.10 7.46
C GLU A 186 4.55 -6.09 8.22
N LEU A 187 3.82 -6.58 9.22
CA LEU A 187 3.03 -5.79 10.14
C LEU A 187 3.60 -5.88 11.55
N THR A 188 3.48 -4.78 12.29
CA THR A 188 3.82 -4.71 13.71
C THR A 188 2.64 -4.19 14.52
N GLN A 189 2.39 -4.82 15.67
CA GLN A 189 1.40 -4.36 16.62
C GLN A 189 1.89 -3.12 17.38
N GLN A 190 1.09 -2.07 17.36
CA GLN A 190 1.33 -0.80 18.03
C GLN A 190 0.94 -0.88 19.52
N ASN A 191 1.30 0.15 20.29
CA ASN A 191 1.12 0.17 21.75
C ASN A 191 -0.34 0.09 22.22
N ASP A 192 -1.29 0.56 21.42
CA ASP A 192 -2.74 0.52 21.66
C ASP A 192 -3.40 -0.77 21.13
N GLY A 193 -2.61 -1.65 20.52
CA GLY A 193 -3.00 -2.96 20.01
C GLY A 193 -3.39 -3.02 18.54
N HIS A 194 -3.47 -1.89 17.81
CA HIS A 194 -3.72 -1.93 16.36
C HIS A 194 -2.48 -2.42 15.60
N TRP A 195 -2.67 -2.92 14.39
CA TRP A 195 -1.58 -3.41 13.54
C TRP A 195 -1.33 -2.43 12.40
N GLN A 196 -0.05 -2.27 12.06
CA GLN A 196 0.38 -1.41 10.95
C GLN A 196 1.37 -2.14 10.06
N ILE A 197 1.18 -2.04 8.74
CA ILE A 197 2.20 -2.40 7.75
C ILE A 197 3.41 -1.49 7.93
N GLN A 198 4.60 -2.09 8.00
CA GLN A 198 5.86 -1.37 8.17
C GLN A 198 6.70 -1.33 6.88
N ARG A 199 6.64 -2.40 6.08
CA ARG A 199 7.43 -2.55 4.84
C ARG A 199 6.91 -3.67 3.96
N PHE A 200 7.32 -3.66 2.70
CA PHE A 200 7.29 -4.86 1.84
C PHE A 200 8.50 -5.74 2.15
N THR A 201 8.35 -7.05 2.01
CA THR A 201 9.44 -8.03 2.26
C THR A 201 9.95 -8.71 0.98
N ASN A 202 9.37 -8.38 -0.17
CA ASN A 202 9.68 -8.99 -1.47
C ASN A 202 9.73 -7.98 -2.63
N VAL A 203 10.30 -6.79 -2.43
CA VAL A 203 10.37 -5.75 -3.48
C VAL A 203 11.12 -6.27 -4.71
N SER A 204 12.17 -7.07 -4.53
CA SER A 204 12.89 -7.73 -5.61
C SER A 204 12.01 -8.60 -6.52
N ASP A 205 11.08 -9.39 -5.95
CA ASP A 205 10.16 -10.23 -6.72
C ASP A 205 9.18 -9.38 -7.55
N MET A 206 8.80 -8.21 -7.02
CA MET A 206 7.85 -7.30 -7.66
C MET A 206 8.50 -6.40 -8.71
N PHE A 207 9.82 -6.21 -8.66
CA PHE A 207 10.54 -5.21 -9.45
C PHE A 207 10.32 -5.34 -10.97
N TYR A 208 10.64 -6.50 -11.55
CA TYR A 208 10.51 -6.71 -13.00
C TYR A 208 9.07 -6.63 -13.51
N PRO A 209 8.06 -7.24 -12.83
CA PRO A 209 6.65 -7.03 -13.18
C PRO A 209 6.25 -5.55 -13.19
N PHE A 210 6.69 -4.76 -12.21
CA PHE A 210 6.42 -3.32 -12.18
C PHE A 210 7.09 -2.57 -13.31
N VAL A 211 8.38 -2.82 -13.59
CA VAL A 211 9.09 -2.17 -14.69
C VAL A 211 8.40 -2.46 -16.01
N LYS A 212 8.06 -3.73 -16.28
CA LYS A 212 7.30 -4.10 -17.49
C LYS A 212 5.95 -3.37 -17.56
N GLY A 213 5.22 -3.30 -16.45
CA GLY A 213 3.93 -2.60 -16.39
C GLY A 213 4.06 -1.10 -16.67
N ILE A 214 5.17 -0.46 -16.27
CA ILE A 214 5.48 0.94 -16.58
C ILE A 214 5.76 1.13 -18.08
N GLU A 215 6.56 0.25 -18.69
CA GLU A 215 6.82 0.30 -20.14
C GLU A 215 5.53 0.12 -20.96
N ASP A 216 4.71 -0.86 -20.59
CA ASP A 216 3.42 -1.10 -21.23
C ASP A 216 2.47 0.10 -21.02
N TYR A 217 2.53 0.75 -19.86
CA TYR A 217 1.75 1.96 -19.57
C TYR A 217 2.18 3.12 -20.46
N TRP A 218 3.49 3.35 -20.65
CA TRP A 218 3.96 4.40 -21.55
C TRP A 218 3.54 4.15 -23.00
N THR A 219 3.55 2.90 -23.44
CA THR A 219 3.01 2.51 -24.75
C THR A 219 1.51 2.80 -24.83
N LEU A 220 0.74 2.48 -23.78
CA LEU A 220 -0.70 2.78 -23.70
C LEU A 220 -0.98 4.29 -23.77
N GLN A 221 -0.13 5.12 -23.17
CA GLN A 221 -0.24 6.58 -23.24
C GLN A 221 0.26 7.19 -24.56
N GLY A 222 0.87 6.38 -25.44
CA GLY A 222 1.45 6.84 -26.71
C GLY A 222 2.74 7.65 -26.53
N TRP A 223 3.49 7.40 -25.45
CA TRP A 223 4.75 8.09 -25.15
C TRP A 223 5.99 7.38 -25.70
N GLN A 224 5.82 6.16 -26.21
CA GLN A 224 6.88 5.31 -26.79
C GLN A 224 6.58 4.93 -28.25
#